data_AF-A0A0F9EY02-F1
#
_entry.id   AF-A0A0F9EY02-F1
#
_cell.length_a   1.000
_cell.length_b   1.000
_cell.length_c   1.000
_cell.angle_alpha   90.00
_cell.angle_beta   90.00
_cell.angle_gamma   90.00
#
_symmetry.space_group_name_H-M   'P 1'
#
loop_
_entity.id
_entity.type
_entity.pdbx_description
1 polymer ?
#
loop_
_entity_poly.entity_id
_entity_poly.type
_entity_poly.pdbx_seq_one_letter_code
_entity_poly.pdbx_strand_id
1 'polypeptide(L)'
;MTPEALIIESLFRIANKEGEDVDFILNPVQKELDGNLTGRDIIPKLRQPGISSYFLARYTAACLRKRNVKAVIISHEGESTQRLLSRCHYFLNNMRGPSPVIGRSGVNIITFPKMDSMIYIGTAGSKKFGRGDTVTHCHCSEYAYWPNPKDILAGLLQAVPMSGEIAIESTGNGVGNDYHRRVMRAYEGRSEWKCHFFGLRDAHNEYTIDLTPAEEQHVLRT
;
A
#
# COMPACT_ATOMS: atom_id res chain seq x y z
N MET A 1 -9.24 2.19 14.88
CA MET A 1 -7.84 2.38 14.45
C MET A 1 -7.06 1.14 14.86
N THR A 2 -6.35 0.53 13.92
CA THR A 2 -5.54 -0.68 14.19
C THR A 2 -4.30 -0.35 15.02
N PRO A 3 -3.65 -1.35 15.65
CA PRO A 3 -2.37 -1.15 16.33
C PRO A 3 -1.29 -0.59 15.40
N GLU A 4 -1.29 -0.97 14.13
CA GLU A 4 -0.37 -0.45 13.13
C GLU A 4 -0.62 1.05 12.90
N ALA A 5 -1.87 1.47 12.73
CA ALA A 5 -2.22 2.88 12.56
C ALA A 5 -1.82 3.75 13.76
N LEU A 6 -1.96 3.24 15.00
CA LEU A 6 -1.46 3.94 16.19
C LEU A 6 0.06 4.14 16.16
N ILE A 7 0.81 3.13 15.73
CA ILE A 7 2.28 3.23 15.58
C ILE A 7 2.64 4.26 14.50
N ILE A 8 1.92 4.27 13.38
CA ILE A 8 2.15 5.22 12.28
C ILE A 8 1.98 6.66 12.78
N GLU A 9 0.81 6.99 13.37
CA GLU A 9 0.53 8.36 13.81
C GLU A 9 1.40 8.79 15.00
N SER A 10 1.89 7.85 15.82
CA SER A 10 2.72 8.17 16.98
C SER A 10 4.22 8.31 16.65
N LEU A 11 4.72 7.50 15.72
CA LEU A 11 6.16 7.34 15.51
C LEU A 11 6.62 7.79 14.12
N PHE A 12 5.84 7.66 13.05
CA PHE A 12 6.36 7.89 11.71
C PHE A 12 6.19 9.33 11.24
N ARG A 13 7.15 9.76 10.43
CA ARG A 13 7.09 11.01 9.66
C ARG A 13 6.99 10.69 8.17
N ILE A 14 6.51 11.64 7.40
CA ILE A 14 6.40 11.59 5.94
C ILE A 14 6.75 12.96 5.36
N ALA A 15 7.37 12.99 4.18
CA ALA A 15 7.54 14.23 3.43
C ALA A 15 6.21 14.65 2.80
N ASN A 16 5.75 15.88 3.05
CA ASN A 16 4.58 16.47 2.39
C ASN A 16 4.91 16.85 0.92
N LYS A 17 3.94 17.44 0.20
CA LYS A 17 4.12 17.82 -1.21
C LYS A 17 5.09 18.98 -1.39
N GLU A 18 5.28 19.75 -0.34
CA GLU A 18 6.19 20.89 -0.20
C GLU A 18 7.62 20.43 0.14
N GLY A 19 7.82 19.13 0.40
CA GLY A 19 9.12 18.54 0.72
C GLY A 19 9.52 18.67 2.18
N GLU A 20 8.60 19.05 3.06
CA GLU A 20 8.83 19.20 4.49
C GLU A 20 8.50 17.90 5.23
N ASP A 21 9.33 17.57 6.23
CA ASP A 21 9.08 16.43 7.10
C ASP A 21 7.92 16.76 8.05
N VAL A 22 6.81 16.03 7.95
CA VAL A 22 5.64 16.17 8.84
C VAL A 22 5.31 14.86 9.53
N ASP A 23 4.55 14.92 10.61
CA ASP A 23 4.05 13.71 11.26
C ASP A 23 3.09 12.97 10.33
N PHE A 24 3.22 11.64 10.26
CA PHE A 24 2.37 10.83 9.41
C PHE A 24 1.01 10.58 10.08
N ILE A 25 0.17 11.61 10.06
CA ILE A 25 -1.24 11.52 10.45
C ILE A 25 -2.04 10.92 9.30
N LEU A 26 -2.84 9.89 9.57
CA LEU A 26 -3.63 9.26 8.52
C LEU A 26 -4.69 10.22 8.01
N ASN A 27 -4.74 10.39 6.69
CA ASN A 27 -5.81 11.15 6.05
C ASN A 27 -7.14 10.36 6.10
N PRO A 28 -8.29 10.99 5.78
CA PRO A 28 -9.59 10.32 5.86
C PRO A 28 -9.66 8.99 5.08
N VAL A 29 -9.12 8.97 3.85
CA VAL A 29 -9.05 7.77 2.99
C VAL A 29 -8.27 6.65 3.66
N GLN A 30 -7.12 6.95 4.24
CA GLN A 30 -6.28 5.98 4.93
C GLN A 30 -6.93 5.47 6.22
N LYS A 31 -7.64 6.34 6.96
CA LYS A 31 -8.41 5.95 8.16
C LYS A 31 -9.58 5.04 7.82
N GLU A 32 -10.32 5.37 6.75
CA GLU A 32 -11.41 4.53 6.24
C GLU A 32 -10.87 3.17 5.81
N LEU A 33 -9.77 3.15 5.05
CA LEU A 33 -9.11 1.92 4.64
C LEU A 33 -8.70 1.08 5.86
N ASP A 34 -7.96 1.66 6.81
CA ASP A 34 -7.49 0.99 8.03
C ASP A 34 -8.61 0.33 8.82
N GLY A 35 -9.74 1.03 8.99
CA GLY A 35 -10.90 0.51 9.70
C GLY A 35 -11.61 -0.65 8.99
N ASN A 36 -11.33 -0.85 7.70
CA ASN A 36 -12.08 -1.77 6.84
C ASN A 36 -11.27 -2.94 6.30
N LEU A 37 -9.94 -2.99 6.48
CA LEU A 37 -9.11 -4.10 5.97
C LEU A 37 -9.56 -5.48 6.48
N THR A 38 -9.52 -6.47 5.61
CA THR A 38 -9.85 -7.88 5.95
C THR A 38 -8.66 -8.83 5.80
N GLY A 39 -7.54 -8.35 5.26
CA GLY A 39 -6.37 -9.17 4.91
C GLY A 39 -6.41 -9.71 3.49
N ARG A 40 -7.53 -9.56 2.77
CA ARG A 40 -7.63 -9.82 1.32
C ARG A 40 -8.32 -8.63 0.69
N ASP A 41 -7.54 -7.59 0.42
CA ASP A 41 -8.05 -6.27 0.08
C ASP A 41 -7.62 -5.88 -1.34
N ILE A 42 -8.57 -5.40 -2.14
CA ILE A 42 -8.31 -4.86 -3.48
C ILE A 42 -8.78 -3.41 -3.54
N ILE A 43 -7.89 -2.51 -3.98
CA ILE A 43 -8.01 -1.06 -3.82
C ILE A 43 -7.90 -0.36 -5.18
N PRO A 44 -8.98 -0.32 -5.98
CA PRO A 44 -9.08 0.60 -7.12
C PRO A 44 -9.06 2.05 -6.62
N LYS A 45 -8.04 2.79 -7.05
CA LYS A 45 -7.76 4.15 -6.56
C LYS A 45 -7.48 5.17 -7.66
N LEU A 46 -7.67 6.44 -7.34
CA LEU A 46 -7.06 7.56 -8.10
C LEU A 46 -5.52 7.61 -7.95
N ARG A 47 -4.89 8.53 -8.69
CA ARG A 47 -3.46 8.83 -8.51
C ARG A 47 -3.24 9.66 -7.25
N GLN A 48 -2.14 9.35 -6.55
CA GLN A 48 -1.65 10.09 -5.38
C GLN A 48 -2.54 10.19 -4.11
N PRO A 49 -3.48 9.27 -3.79
CA PRO A 49 -4.27 9.33 -2.54
C PRO A 49 -3.49 8.88 -1.28
N GLY A 50 -2.20 8.59 -1.38
CA GLY A 50 -1.39 8.12 -0.26
C GLY A 50 -1.59 6.65 0.15
N ILE A 51 -2.33 5.86 -0.63
CA ILE A 51 -2.59 4.42 -0.32
C ILE A 51 -1.30 3.60 -0.25
N SER A 52 -0.39 3.76 -1.21
CA SER A 52 0.87 3.02 -1.19
C SER A 52 1.71 3.40 0.04
N SER A 53 1.76 4.68 0.41
CA SER A 53 2.45 5.14 1.62
C SER A 53 1.87 4.51 2.88
N TYR A 54 0.54 4.38 2.95
CA TYR A 54 -0.13 3.73 4.07
C TYR A 54 0.25 2.25 4.20
N PHE A 55 0.20 1.44 3.13
CA PHE A 55 0.59 0.02 3.23
C PHE A 55 2.07 -0.15 3.57
N LEU A 56 2.94 0.70 3.04
CA LEU A 56 4.37 0.70 3.39
C LEU A 56 4.57 0.98 4.88
N ALA A 57 3.89 1.99 5.41
CA ALA A 57 3.95 2.33 6.83
C ALA A 57 3.33 1.23 7.69
N ARG A 58 2.17 0.68 7.32
CA ARG A 58 1.51 -0.43 8.00
C ARG A 58 2.42 -1.64 8.13
N TYR A 59 3.09 -2.02 7.04
CA TYR A 59 3.96 -3.20 7.05
C TYR A 59 5.27 -2.94 7.82
N THR A 60 5.81 -1.72 7.77
CA THR A 60 6.92 -1.34 8.65
C THR A 60 6.50 -1.41 10.12
N ALA A 61 5.33 -0.86 10.48
CA ALA A 61 4.80 -0.94 11.84
C ALA A 61 4.57 -2.38 12.29
N ALA A 62 4.05 -3.26 11.41
CA ALA A 62 3.88 -4.68 11.69
C ALA A 62 5.22 -5.37 11.99
N CYS A 63 6.29 -5.09 11.22
CA CYS A 63 7.63 -5.61 11.46
C CYS A 63 8.26 -5.11 12.78
N LEU A 64 7.88 -3.93 13.26
CA LEU A 64 8.33 -3.38 14.54
C LEU A 64 7.54 -3.97 15.73
N ARG A 65 6.28 -4.34 15.51
CA ARG A 65 5.35 -4.73 16.57
C ARG A 65 5.24 -6.24 16.79
N LYS A 66 5.25 -7.03 15.73
CA LYS A 66 4.95 -8.48 15.76
C LYS A 66 6.17 -9.28 15.34
N ARG A 67 6.45 -10.38 16.04
CA ARG A 67 7.54 -11.29 15.65
C ARG A 67 7.19 -12.08 14.38
N ASN A 68 8.22 -12.46 13.63
CA ASN A 68 8.13 -13.32 12.44
C ASN A 68 7.32 -12.71 11.30
N VAL A 69 7.32 -11.39 11.16
CA VAL A 69 6.68 -10.69 10.05
C VAL A 69 7.63 -10.66 8.85
N LYS A 70 7.22 -11.32 7.78
CA LYS A 70 7.88 -11.27 6.46
C LYS A 70 6.97 -10.50 5.52
N ALA A 71 7.33 -9.24 5.26
CA ALA A 71 6.58 -8.33 4.41
C ALA A 71 7.27 -8.19 3.05
N VAL A 72 6.51 -8.40 1.97
CA VAL A 72 6.98 -8.14 0.61
C VAL A 72 6.23 -6.96 0.00
N ILE A 73 6.99 -6.09 -0.67
CA ILE A 73 6.47 -5.05 -1.56
C ILE A 73 6.81 -5.44 -3.00
N ILE A 74 5.82 -5.42 -3.88
CA ILE A 74 5.97 -5.78 -5.30
C ILE A 74 5.41 -4.67 -6.15
N SER A 75 6.16 -4.26 -7.17
CA SER A 75 5.68 -3.38 -8.22
C SER A 75 6.00 -3.96 -9.61
N HIS A 76 5.54 -3.26 -10.65
CA HIS A 76 5.73 -3.67 -12.05
C HIS A 76 7.22 -3.65 -12.47
N GLU A 77 8.02 -2.73 -11.91
CA GLU A 77 9.43 -2.53 -12.27
C GLU A 77 10.36 -2.48 -11.05
N GLY A 78 11.64 -2.82 -11.27
CA GLY A 78 12.67 -2.86 -10.22
C GLY A 78 12.91 -1.51 -9.55
N GLU A 79 13.13 -0.47 -10.36
CA GLU A 79 13.33 0.90 -9.86
C GLU A 79 12.12 1.39 -9.07
N SER A 80 10.90 1.19 -9.60
CA SER A 80 9.66 1.51 -8.89
C SER A 80 9.57 0.82 -7.53
N THR A 81 10.00 -0.44 -7.43
CA THR A 81 9.94 -1.16 -6.16
C THR A 81 11.02 -0.69 -5.17
N GLN A 82 12.22 -0.32 -5.64
CA GLN A 82 13.26 0.29 -4.81
C GLN A 82 12.81 1.63 -4.22
N ARG A 83 12.11 2.46 -5.01
CA ARG A 83 11.51 3.71 -4.53
C ARG A 83 10.44 3.49 -3.46
N LEU A 84 9.75 2.34 -3.46
CA LEU A 84 8.82 2.01 -2.39
C LEU A 84 9.56 1.63 -1.11
N LEU A 85 10.63 0.82 -1.21
CA LEU A 85 11.43 0.47 -0.03
C LEU A 85 12.17 1.67 0.56
N SER A 86 12.61 2.63 -0.25
CA SER A 86 13.24 3.86 0.25
C SER A 86 12.30 4.67 1.14
N ARG A 87 10.98 4.59 0.96
CA ARG A 87 10.00 5.17 1.90
C ARG A 87 9.98 4.45 3.24
N CYS A 88 10.11 3.11 3.26
CA CYS A 88 10.27 2.35 4.51
C CYS A 88 11.56 2.77 5.24
N HIS A 89 12.68 2.93 4.52
CA HIS A 89 13.91 3.49 5.08
C HIS A 89 13.68 4.89 5.66
N TYR A 90 12.98 5.75 4.94
CA TYR A 90 12.65 7.10 5.40
C TYR A 90 11.84 7.08 6.71
N PHE A 91 10.83 6.21 6.83
CA PHE A 91 10.05 6.08 8.07
C PHE A 91 10.95 5.70 9.25
N LEU A 92 11.89 4.78 9.06
CA LEU A 92 12.78 4.30 10.12
C LEU A 92 13.85 5.33 10.50
N ASN A 93 14.36 6.09 9.52
CA ASN A 93 15.41 7.09 9.75
C ASN A 93 14.87 8.36 10.41
N ASN A 94 13.61 8.69 10.16
CA ASN A 94 12.97 9.92 10.63
C ASN A 94 11.86 9.68 11.67
N MET A 95 11.79 8.48 12.24
CA MET A 95 10.79 8.19 13.26
C MET A 95 11.04 8.97 14.55
N ARG A 96 9.96 9.29 15.23
CA ARG A 96 9.92 9.84 16.58
C ARG A 96 10.17 8.72 17.58
N GLY A 97 10.93 9.01 18.63
CA GLY A 97 11.25 8.04 19.67
C GLY A 97 12.48 7.19 19.36
N PRO A 98 12.68 6.06 20.08
CA PRO A 98 13.89 5.27 19.96
C PRO A 98 13.95 4.55 18.61
N SER A 99 15.09 4.66 17.93
CA SER A 99 15.33 3.94 16.68
C SER A 99 15.36 2.41 16.94
N PRO A 100 14.70 1.61 16.11
CA PRO A 100 14.74 0.15 16.22
C PRO A 100 16.14 -0.36 15.86
N VAL A 101 16.45 -1.55 16.36
CA VAL A 101 17.67 -2.25 15.94
C VAL A 101 17.43 -2.83 14.55
N ILE A 102 18.07 -2.22 13.56
CA ILE A 102 18.09 -2.69 12.18
C ILE A 102 19.27 -3.64 11.99
N GLY A 103 19.02 -4.77 11.34
CA GLY A 103 20.06 -5.71 10.94
C GLY A 103 20.63 -5.32 9.58
N ARG A 104 20.24 -6.05 8.53
CA ARG A 104 20.60 -5.72 7.16
C ARG A 104 19.69 -4.60 6.66
N SER A 105 20.29 -3.52 6.20
CA SER A 105 19.60 -2.38 5.58
C SER A 105 20.22 -2.13 4.21
N GLY A 106 19.49 -2.42 3.14
CA GLY A 106 19.98 -2.27 1.78
C GLY A 106 18.88 -1.91 0.79
N VAL A 107 19.26 -1.85 -0.48
CA VAL A 107 18.38 -1.41 -1.57
C VAL A 107 17.17 -2.33 -1.77
N ASN A 108 17.30 -3.61 -1.40
CA ASN A 108 16.25 -4.61 -1.63
C ASN A 108 15.65 -5.21 -0.35
N ILE A 109 16.21 -4.92 0.83
CA ILE A 109 15.80 -5.56 2.09
C ILE A 109 16.11 -4.70 3.30
N ILE A 110 15.23 -4.78 4.30
CA ILE A 110 15.39 -4.29 5.67
C ILE A 110 15.08 -5.45 6.61
N THR A 111 15.96 -5.75 7.56
CA THR A 111 15.71 -6.79 8.58
C THR A 111 15.69 -6.20 9.99
N PHE A 112 14.87 -6.81 10.84
CA PHE A 112 14.64 -6.43 12.22
C PHE A 112 14.99 -7.64 13.12
N PRO A 113 16.26 -7.82 13.52
CA PRO A 113 16.73 -9.03 14.19
C PRO A 113 15.98 -9.33 15.50
N LYS A 114 15.66 -8.29 16.29
CA LYS A 114 14.89 -8.45 17.54
C LYS A 114 13.50 -9.07 17.32
N MET A 115 12.90 -8.80 16.16
CA MET A 115 11.56 -9.26 15.82
C MET A 115 11.58 -10.47 14.89
N ASP A 116 12.75 -10.95 14.46
CA ASP A 116 12.89 -11.94 13.38
C ASP A 116 11.99 -11.58 12.17
N SER A 117 11.98 -10.29 11.83
CA SER A 117 11.08 -9.73 10.82
C SER A 117 11.88 -9.07 9.71
N MET A 118 11.27 -8.93 8.55
CA MET A 118 11.90 -8.31 7.38
C MET A 118 10.88 -7.68 6.45
N ILE A 119 11.32 -6.63 5.77
CA ILE A 119 10.65 -6.03 4.62
C ILE A 119 11.60 -6.19 3.44
N TYR A 120 11.11 -6.74 2.33
CA TYR A 120 11.92 -6.91 1.14
C TYR A 120 11.09 -6.66 -0.11
N ILE A 121 11.78 -6.45 -1.23
CA ILE A 121 11.14 -6.16 -2.50
C ILE A 121 11.22 -7.33 -3.47
N GLY A 122 10.16 -7.48 -4.25
CA GLY A 122 10.10 -8.36 -5.41
C GLY A 122 9.70 -7.58 -6.65
N THR A 123 10.08 -8.05 -7.84
CA THR A 123 9.59 -7.49 -9.10
C THR A 123 8.65 -8.48 -9.77
N ALA A 124 7.56 -7.96 -10.33
CA ALA A 124 6.61 -8.75 -11.12
C ALA A 124 7.29 -9.46 -12.33
N GLY A 125 8.41 -8.93 -12.84
CA GLY A 125 9.19 -9.57 -13.90
C GLY A 125 9.98 -10.82 -13.47
N SER A 126 10.19 -11.05 -12.17
CA SER A 126 10.97 -12.18 -11.68
C SER A 126 10.08 -13.44 -11.52
N LYS A 127 10.21 -14.41 -12.44
CA LYS A 127 9.39 -15.65 -12.52
C LYS A 127 9.37 -16.55 -11.27
N LYS A 128 10.09 -16.22 -10.20
CA LYS A 128 10.31 -17.10 -9.02
C LYS A 128 9.71 -16.59 -7.71
N PHE A 129 9.00 -15.46 -7.72
CA PHE A 129 8.53 -14.88 -6.46
C PHE A 129 7.40 -15.71 -5.83
N GLY A 130 7.52 -16.06 -4.53
CA GLY A 130 6.48 -16.72 -3.73
C GLY A 130 6.52 -18.26 -3.63
N ARG A 131 7.48 -18.96 -4.27
CA ARG A 131 7.50 -20.45 -4.25
C ARG A 131 8.37 -21.10 -3.17
N GLY A 132 9.01 -20.33 -2.29
CA GLY A 132 9.91 -20.86 -1.25
C GLY A 132 10.02 -20.03 0.04
N ASP A 133 9.44 -18.82 0.06
CA ASP A 133 9.48 -17.94 1.22
C ASP A 133 8.11 -17.90 1.90
N THR A 134 8.08 -18.06 3.23
CA THR A 134 6.88 -17.76 4.01
C THR A 134 6.64 -16.26 3.96
N VAL A 135 5.62 -15.80 3.25
CA VAL A 135 5.25 -14.38 3.23
C VAL A 135 4.07 -14.20 4.18
N THR A 136 4.06 -13.15 4.98
CA THR A 136 2.93 -12.86 5.89
C THR A 136 2.15 -11.62 5.48
N HIS A 137 2.82 -10.66 4.84
CA HIS A 137 2.22 -9.42 4.37
C HIS A 137 2.71 -9.18 2.94
N CYS A 138 1.81 -8.92 2.02
CA CYS A 138 2.12 -8.71 0.61
C CYS A 138 1.42 -7.45 0.11
N HIS A 139 2.20 -6.53 -0.44
CA HIS A 139 1.68 -5.30 -1.04
C HIS A 139 1.98 -5.33 -2.53
N CYS A 140 0.93 -5.52 -3.32
CA CYS A 140 0.97 -5.52 -4.77
C CYS A 140 0.61 -4.12 -5.26
N SER A 141 1.63 -3.32 -5.58
CA SER A 141 1.50 -1.94 -6.02
C SER A 141 1.44 -1.85 -7.55
N GLU A 142 0.56 -0.99 -8.07
CA GLU A 142 0.34 -0.77 -9.50
C GLU A 142 0.05 -2.08 -10.27
N TYR A 143 -0.77 -2.95 -9.67
CA TYR A 143 -1.07 -4.30 -10.16
C TYR A 143 -1.61 -4.35 -11.60
N ALA A 144 -2.37 -3.34 -12.03
CA ALA A 144 -2.95 -3.30 -13.38
C ALA A 144 -1.91 -3.17 -14.50
N TYR A 145 -0.66 -2.84 -14.14
CA TYR A 145 0.47 -2.67 -15.06
C TYR A 145 1.45 -3.85 -15.03
N TRP A 146 1.15 -4.90 -14.27
CA TRP A 146 2.03 -6.07 -14.21
C TRP A 146 1.95 -6.86 -15.54
N PRO A 147 3.07 -7.41 -16.04
CA PRO A 147 3.10 -8.12 -17.32
C PRO A 147 2.38 -9.48 -17.28
N ASN A 148 2.50 -10.23 -16.17
CA ASN A 148 1.88 -11.55 -15.99
C ASN A 148 1.15 -11.64 -14.62
N PRO A 149 0.11 -10.81 -14.40
CA PRO A 149 -0.47 -10.57 -13.07
C PRO A 149 -1.05 -11.84 -12.42
N LYS A 150 -1.61 -12.75 -13.23
CA LYS A 150 -2.23 -13.99 -12.75
C LYS A 150 -1.23 -14.96 -12.14
N ASP A 151 -0.13 -15.23 -12.84
CA ASP A 151 0.87 -16.23 -12.42
C ASP A 151 1.58 -15.78 -11.14
N ILE A 152 1.92 -14.49 -11.07
CA ILE A 152 2.60 -13.90 -9.92
C ILE A 152 1.68 -13.93 -8.71
N LEU A 153 0.43 -13.46 -8.87
CA LEU A 153 -0.54 -13.46 -7.78
C LEU A 153 -0.87 -14.88 -7.31
N ALA A 154 -0.97 -15.86 -8.21
CA ALA A 154 -1.18 -17.25 -7.83
C ALA A 154 -0.06 -17.78 -6.93
N GLY A 155 1.20 -17.45 -7.22
CA GLY A 155 2.34 -17.79 -6.36
C GLY A 155 2.26 -17.09 -4.99
N LEU A 156 1.88 -15.81 -4.97
CA LEU A 156 1.73 -15.04 -3.72
C LEU A 156 0.59 -15.57 -2.83
N LEU A 157 -0.54 -15.96 -3.43
CA LEU A 157 -1.67 -16.53 -2.70
C LEU A 157 -1.31 -17.86 -2.03
N GLN A 158 -0.39 -18.62 -2.61
CA GLN A 158 0.13 -19.85 -1.99
C GLN A 158 1.14 -19.55 -0.87
N ALA A 159 1.90 -18.46 -0.98
CA ALA A 159 2.93 -18.08 -0.02
C ALA A 159 2.36 -17.44 1.26
N VAL A 160 1.22 -16.72 1.14
CA VAL A 160 0.64 -15.94 2.23
C VAL A 160 -0.48 -16.73 2.91
N PRO A 161 -0.35 -17.04 4.23
CA PRO A 161 -1.39 -17.77 4.95
C PRO A 161 -2.68 -16.95 5.05
N MET A 162 -3.80 -17.60 5.36
CA MET A 162 -5.09 -16.91 5.55
C MET A 162 -5.07 -15.87 6.68
N SER A 163 -4.19 -16.06 7.68
CA SER A 163 -3.96 -15.10 8.76
C SER A 163 -3.02 -13.94 8.40
N GLY A 164 -2.46 -13.96 7.19
CA GLY A 164 -1.62 -12.89 6.64
C GLY A 164 -2.44 -11.89 5.82
N GLU A 165 -1.77 -10.84 5.34
CA GLU A 165 -2.38 -9.75 4.58
C GLU A 165 -1.90 -9.76 3.12
N ILE A 166 -2.83 -9.58 2.18
CA ILE A 166 -2.53 -9.24 0.79
C ILE A 166 -3.35 -8.03 0.41
N ALA A 167 -2.66 -6.97 0.05
CA ALA A 167 -3.24 -5.74 -0.46
C ALA A 167 -2.87 -5.57 -1.93
N ILE A 168 -3.87 -5.47 -2.79
CA ILE A 168 -3.69 -5.19 -4.22
C ILE A 168 -4.20 -3.79 -4.51
N GLU A 169 -3.31 -2.86 -4.81
CA GLU A 169 -3.67 -1.50 -5.21
C GLU A 169 -3.17 -1.20 -6.62
N SER A 170 -3.93 -0.40 -7.34
CA SER A 170 -3.53 0.12 -8.65
C SER A 170 -4.47 1.22 -9.11
N THR A 171 -3.95 2.12 -9.94
CA THR A 171 -4.83 2.88 -10.84
C THR A 171 -5.37 1.97 -11.94
N GLY A 172 -6.51 2.34 -12.52
CA GLY A 172 -7.11 1.60 -13.64
C GLY A 172 -6.24 1.63 -14.90
N ASN A 173 -6.18 0.50 -15.62
CA ASN A 173 -5.44 0.35 -16.88
C ASN A 173 -6.34 -0.23 -17.99
N GLY A 174 -7.51 0.36 -18.20
CA GLY A 174 -8.50 -0.09 -19.17
C GLY A 174 -9.40 -1.24 -18.69
N VAL A 175 -10.45 -1.51 -19.46
CA VAL A 175 -11.44 -2.57 -19.21
C VAL A 175 -10.92 -3.91 -19.73
N GLY A 176 -11.25 -4.99 -19.02
CA GLY A 176 -10.96 -6.35 -19.50
C GLY A 176 -9.56 -6.88 -19.19
N ASN A 177 -8.71 -6.11 -18.50
CA ASN A 177 -7.49 -6.67 -17.91
C ASN A 177 -7.81 -7.51 -16.65
N ASP A 178 -6.79 -8.14 -16.07
CA ASP A 178 -6.98 -8.99 -14.88
C ASP A 178 -7.44 -8.20 -13.66
N TYR A 179 -6.85 -7.02 -13.45
CA TYR A 179 -7.20 -6.14 -12.34
C TYR A 179 -8.68 -5.71 -12.39
N HIS A 180 -9.14 -5.20 -13.54
CA HIS A 180 -10.52 -4.81 -13.78
C HIS A 180 -11.48 -5.95 -13.44
N ARG A 181 -11.24 -7.18 -13.94
CA ARG A 181 -12.09 -8.33 -13.64
C ARG A 181 -12.13 -8.65 -12.14
N ARG A 182 -10.99 -8.58 -11.44
CA ARG A 182 -10.94 -8.84 -9.99
C ARG A 182 -11.68 -7.77 -9.20
N VAL A 183 -11.47 -6.50 -9.54
CA VAL A 183 -12.16 -5.36 -8.93
C VAL A 183 -13.67 -5.53 -9.08
N MET A 184 -14.17 -5.78 -10.31
CA MET A 184 -15.60 -5.97 -10.54
C MET A 184 -16.16 -7.14 -9.73
N ARG A 185 -15.46 -8.28 -9.70
CA ARG A 185 -15.90 -9.42 -8.90
C ARG A 185 -15.91 -9.13 -7.39
N ALA A 186 -14.92 -8.41 -6.88
CA ALA A 186 -14.85 -8.02 -5.48
C ALA A 186 -15.95 -7.01 -5.12
N TYR A 187 -16.16 -6.02 -5.99
CA TYR A 187 -17.20 -5.00 -5.84
C TYR A 187 -18.61 -5.61 -5.85
N GLU A 188 -18.85 -6.60 -6.71
CA GLU A 188 -20.12 -7.34 -6.79
C GLU A 188 -20.29 -8.42 -5.70
N GLY A 189 -19.32 -8.60 -4.79
CA GLY A 189 -19.37 -9.64 -3.76
C GLY A 189 -19.19 -11.07 -4.29
N ARG A 190 -18.63 -11.24 -5.49
CA ARG A 190 -18.36 -12.52 -6.18
C ARG A 190 -16.90 -13.00 -6.01
N SER A 191 -16.23 -12.54 -4.97
CA SER A 191 -14.88 -12.97 -4.60
C SER A 191 -14.65 -12.82 -3.09
N GLU A 192 -13.66 -13.53 -2.56
CA GLU A 192 -13.22 -13.39 -1.16
C GLU A 192 -12.48 -12.08 -0.86
N TRP A 193 -12.18 -11.28 -1.89
CA TRP A 193 -11.52 -10.00 -1.74
C TRP A 193 -12.53 -8.91 -1.39
N LYS A 194 -12.19 -8.08 -0.39
CA LYS A 194 -12.93 -6.85 -0.10
C LYS A 194 -12.46 -5.74 -1.03
N CYS A 195 -13.39 -5.13 -1.76
CA CYS A 195 -13.12 -3.98 -2.62
C CYS A 195 -13.19 -2.69 -1.80
N HIS A 196 -12.15 -1.86 -1.90
CA HIS A 196 -12.09 -0.51 -1.33
C HIS A 196 -11.90 0.49 -2.46
N PHE A 197 -12.96 1.17 -2.86
CA PHE A 197 -12.90 2.13 -3.95
C PHE A 197 -12.68 3.54 -3.42
N PHE A 198 -11.63 4.20 -3.93
CA PHE A 198 -11.33 5.59 -3.61
C PHE A 198 -11.19 6.40 -4.90
N GLY A 199 -12.25 7.13 -5.25
CA GLY A 199 -12.37 8.00 -6.41
C GLY A 199 -12.18 9.48 -6.08
N LEU A 200 -12.50 10.34 -7.06
CA LEU A 200 -12.28 11.78 -6.96
C LEU A 200 -13.00 12.42 -5.75
N ARG A 201 -14.21 11.94 -5.43
CA ARG A 201 -15.01 12.46 -4.31
C ARG A 201 -14.36 12.20 -2.95
N ASP A 202 -13.53 11.17 -2.87
CA ASP A 202 -12.89 10.72 -1.64
C ASP A 202 -11.55 11.43 -1.39
N ALA A 203 -11.01 12.12 -2.40
CA ALA A 203 -9.77 12.90 -2.30
C ALA A 203 -9.95 14.25 -1.58
N HIS A 204 -10.87 14.30 -0.60
CA HIS A 204 -11.32 15.47 0.17
C HIS A 204 -10.33 16.64 0.15
N ASN A 205 -10.77 17.76 -0.45
CA ASN A 205 -10.11 19.06 -0.51
C ASN A 205 -8.89 19.20 -1.45
N GLU A 206 -8.29 18.14 -1.98
CA GLU A 206 -7.13 18.29 -2.88
C GLU A 206 -7.50 18.67 -4.32
N TYR A 207 -8.72 18.32 -4.74
CA TYR A 207 -9.21 18.55 -6.11
C TYR A 207 -10.54 19.31 -6.13
N THR A 208 -10.81 20.09 -5.09
CA THR A 208 -11.96 20.99 -5.03
C THR A 208 -11.49 22.41 -5.30
N ILE A 209 -12.16 23.09 -6.23
CA ILE A 209 -12.00 24.52 -6.47
C ILE A 209 -13.26 25.18 -5.92
N ASP A 210 -13.08 26.17 -5.05
CA ASP A 210 -14.18 27.00 -4.61
C ASP A 210 -14.60 27.90 -5.78
N LEU A 211 -15.78 27.62 -6.34
CA LEU A 211 -16.34 28.42 -7.43
C LEU A 211 -16.99 29.68 -6.86
N THR A 212 -16.80 30.79 -7.55
CA THR A 212 -17.65 31.97 -7.32
C THR A 212 -19.10 31.68 -7.75
N PRO A 213 -20.10 32.39 -7.21
CA PRO A 213 -21.50 32.20 -7.61
C PRO A 213 -21.75 32.38 -9.12
N ALA A 214 -20.92 33.20 -9.79
CA ALA A 214 -21.00 33.39 -11.24
C ALA A 214 -20.44 32.19 -12.02
N GLU A 215 -19.34 31.60 -11.57
CA GLU A 215 -18.75 30.40 -12.16
C GLU A 215 -19.65 29.17 -11.93
N GLU A 216 -20.26 29.06 -10.75
CA GLU A 216 -21.22 28.00 -10.44
C GLU A 216 -22.43 28.05 -11.39
N GLN A 217 -22.99 29.25 -11.64
CA GLN A 217 -24.07 29.42 -12.60
C GLN A 217 -23.66 29.13 -14.05
N HIS A 218 -22.39 29.35 -14.42
CA HIS A 218 -21.89 29.02 -15.74
C HIS A 218 -21.78 27.50 -15.93
N VAL A 219 -21.16 26.81 -14.97
CA VAL A 219 -20.99 25.34 -15.00
C VAL A 219 -22.33 24.62 -15.02
N LEU A 220 -23.30 25.04 -14.18
CA LEU A 220 -24.63 24.42 -14.13
C LEU A 220 -25.49 24.63 -15.39
N ARG A 221 -25.11 25.58 -16.26
CA ARG A 221 -25.80 25.86 -17.54
C ARG A 221 -25.16 25.17 -18.75
N THR A 222 -24.05 24.46 -18.56
CA THR A 222 -23.33 23.73 -19.62
C THR A 222 -23.58 22.23 -19.49
#